data_AF-A0A8C4VH74-F1
#
_entry.id   AF-A0A8C4VH74-F1
#
_cell.length_a   1.000
_cell.length_b   1.000
_cell.length_c   1.000
_cell.angle_alpha   90.00
_cell.angle_beta   90.00
_cell.angle_gamma   90.00
#
_symmetry.space_group_name_H-M   'P 1'
#
loop_
_entity.id
_entity.type
_entity.pdbx_description
1 polymer ?
#
loop_
_entity_poly.entity_id
_entity_poly.type
_entity_poly.pdbx_seq_one_letter_code
_entity_poly.pdbx_strand_id
1 'polypeptide(L)'
;MQNLQQLLQMPFGCGEQNMVLFAPNIYILDYLNKTGQLSEETKSKAIGYLVSGYQKQLTYKHPDGSYSIFGTRDKEGNTWLTAFVYKSYAQAKRYIFIDDSVQSQTLIWLSSKQKSNGCFQSVGKLFNNALKGGVDDELSLTAYITTALLEAGHPSSHPVVRNGLFCLEAASGEEISKVYIQALLAYIFCLVGNEGKCDFFLKELDKSAKKVGECGSVHWEREVKPPAETFPSFYSRAPSAEVEMTCYVLLSVLHKPKRTQKDLTFASQIVQWIIRQKNSYGGFSSTQDTVIALQALADYGAATYSENGQNTVKISSSKPFEKVFEVNSQNRLLLQQSSLPDVPGNYILEVNGNGCVFVQTTLRYNILLPNKTSGFSLSVQTANASCADSFRAKFDIVLSTSYTGKRNISNMAIIDVKMLSGFVPVSSSLQKVRNVMQVETKQNHVLFYLESVSWTTLSFSFSVEQELPVSNIKPASVLIYDYYETDENAVAEYKSLCNEAAPESI
;
A
#
# COMPACT_ATOMS: atom_id res chain seq x y z
N MET A 1 13.71 -9.67 5.82
CA MET A 1 12.31 -9.71 6.29
C MET A 1 12.36 -9.86 7.80
N GLN A 2 11.79 -8.92 8.58
CA GLN A 2 11.55 -9.22 10.00
C GLN A 2 10.54 -10.36 10.01
N ASN A 3 10.95 -11.49 10.62
CA ASN A 3 10.27 -12.79 10.73
C ASN A 3 9.04 -13.00 9.82
N LEU A 4 9.03 -13.99 8.92
CA LEU A 4 7.90 -14.23 8.00
C LEU A 4 6.52 -14.32 8.72
N GLN A 5 6.53 -14.69 10.01
CA GLN A 5 5.38 -14.68 10.93
C GLN A 5 4.81 -13.28 11.28
N GLN A 6 5.57 -12.20 11.11
CA GLN A 6 5.13 -10.80 11.28
C GLN A 6 4.55 -10.21 9.98
N LEU A 7 4.83 -10.83 8.82
CA LEU A 7 4.19 -10.48 7.54
C LEU A 7 2.77 -11.05 7.44
N LEU A 8 2.48 -12.14 8.17
CA LEU A 8 1.11 -12.59 8.38
C LEU A 8 0.41 -11.58 9.31
N GLN A 9 -0.51 -10.82 8.74
CA GLN A 9 -1.27 -9.81 9.47
C GLN A 9 -2.74 -10.20 9.51
N MET A 10 -3.34 -10.08 10.69
CA MET A 10 -4.77 -10.29 10.86
C MET A 10 -5.52 -9.17 10.12
N PRO A 11 -6.47 -9.49 9.22
CA PRO A 11 -7.26 -8.47 8.53
C PRO A 11 -8.13 -7.65 9.47
N PHE A 12 -8.12 -6.32 9.29
CA PHE A 12 -8.93 -5.36 10.05
C PHE A 12 -9.21 -4.11 9.20
N GLY A 13 -10.00 -3.19 9.74
CA GLY A 13 -10.31 -1.92 9.10
C GLY A 13 -11.49 -2.01 8.13
N CYS A 14 -11.57 -1.05 7.20
CA CYS A 14 -12.61 -1.00 6.17
C CYS A 14 -12.43 -2.07 5.08
N GLY A 15 -13.38 -2.16 4.14
CA GLY A 15 -13.40 -3.19 3.10
C GLY A 15 -12.15 -3.22 2.21
N GLU A 16 -11.47 -2.10 2.02
CA GLU A 16 -10.18 -2.09 1.33
C GLU A 16 -9.06 -2.56 2.26
N GLN A 17 -8.89 -1.93 3.43
CA GLN A 17 -7.86 -2.25 4.43
C GLN A 17 -7.84 -3.73 4.80
N ASN A 18 -9.02 -4.32 4.98
CA ASN A 18 -9.18 -5.74 5.28
C ASN A 18 -8.57 -6.59 4.14
N MET A 19 -8.79 -6.22 2.88
CA MET A 19 -8.25 -6.95 1.74
C MET A 19 -6.74 -6.78 1.55
N VAL A 20 -6.17 -5.63 1.91
CA VAL A 20 -4.71 -5.38 1.90
C VAL A 20 -3.97 -6.32 2.83
N LEU A 21 -4.62 -6.70 3.92
CA LEU A 21 -4.08 -7.62 4.90
C LEU A 21 -4.42 -9.07 4.52
N PHE A 22 -5.58 -9.31 3.93
CA PHE A 22 -6.02 -10.63 3.47
C PHE A 22 -5.15 -11.18 2.32
N ALA A 23 -4.95 -10.43 1.23
CA ALA A 23 -4.28 -10.93 0.03
C ALA A 23 -2.80 -11.35 0.26
N PRO A 24 -1.96 -10.59 1.00
CA PRO A 24 -0.60 -11.00 1.29
C PRO A 24 -0.48 -12.31 2.06
N ASN A 25 -1.44 -12.63 2.94
CA ASN A 25 -1.44 -13.93 3.63
C ASN A 25 -1.51 -15.09 2.61
N ILE A 26 -2.22 -14.92 1.50
CA ILE A 26 -2.29 -15.90 0.41
C ILE A 26 -0.94 -16.04 -0.29
N TYR A 27 -0.32 -14.92 -0.69
CA TYR A 27 0.95 -14.95 -1.42
C TYR A 27 2.10 -15.51 -0.57
N ILE A 28 2.08 -15.25 0.74
CA ILE A 28 3.02 -15.84 1.69
C ILE A 28 2.83 -17.36 1.77
N LEU A 29 1.58 -17.83 1.87
CA LEU A 29 1.27 -19.26 1.84
C LEU A 29 1.69 -19.90 0.52
N ASP A 30 1.43 -19.25 -0.63
CA ASP A 30 1.84 -19.74 -1.94
C ASP A 30 3.36 -19.87 -2.05
N TYR A 31 4.09 -18.85 -1.61
CA TYR A 31 5.54 -18.85 -1.59
C TYR A 31 6.07 -20.00 -0.73
N LEU A 32 5.65 -20.07 0.54
CA LEU A 32 6.11 -21.09 1.48
C LEU A 32 5.76 -22.50 1.02
N ASN A 33 4.59 -22.68 0.39
CA ASN A 33 4.18 -23.96 -0.16
C ASN A 33 5.03 -24.35 -1.38
N LYS A 34 5.25 -23.43 -2.33
CA LYS A 34 6.09 -23.66 -3.52
C LYS A 34 7.56 -23.93 -3.17
N THR A 35 8.08 -23.35 -2.10
CA THR A 35 9.46 -23.56 -1.64
C THR A 35 9.62 -24.74 -0.68
N GLY A 36 8.54 -25.41 -0.29
CA GLY A 36 8.58 -26.53 0.67
C GLY A 36 8.89 -26.11 2.11
N GLN A 37 8.68 -24.84 2.46
CA GLN A 37 9.03 -24.25 3.75
C GLN A 37 7.82 -23.97 4.65
N LEU A 38 6.63 -24.42 4.25
CA LEU A 38 5.39 -24.19 5.00
C LEU A 38 5.30 -25.11 6.22
N SER A 39 5.42 -24.54 7.43
CA SER A 39 5.14 -25.28 8.66
C SER A 39 3.64 -25.31 8.97
N GLU A 40 3.17 -26.38 9.63
CA GLU A 40 1.76 -26.53 10.01
C GLU A 40 1.29 -25.45 10.99
N GLU A 41 2.17 -24.94 11.85
CA GLU A 41 1.87 -23.80 12.73
C GLU A 41 1.59 -22.53 11.93
N THR A 42 2.47 -22.20 10.98
CA THR A 42 2.34 -21.01 10.12
C THR A 42 1.09 -21.12 9.25
N LYS A 43 0.84 -22.30 8.68
CA LYS A 43 -0.34 -22.62 7.89
C LYS A 43 -1.63 -22.44 8.69
N SER A 44 -1.71 -23.03 9.89
CA SER A 44 -2.88 -22.93 10.77
C SER A 44 -3.19 -21.48 11.15
N LYS A 45 -2.16 -20.70 11.50
CA LYS A 45 -2.29 -19.28 11.82
C LYS A 45 -2.79 -18.46 10.62
N ALA A 46 -2.20 -18.66 9.44
CA ALA A 46 -2.60 -17.97 8.22
C ALA A 46 -4.03 -18.34 7.78
N ILE A 47 -4.41 -19.61 7.89
CA ILE A 47 -5.80 -20.07 7.65
C ILE A 47 -6.77 -19.35 8.59
N GLY A 48 -6.46 -19.25 9.88
CA GLY A 48 -7.27 -18.51 10.84
C GLY A 48 -7.48 -17.04 10.43
N TYR A 49 -6.41 -16.37 9.97
CA TYR A 49 -6.48 -14.99 9.47
C TYR A 49 -7.30 -14.87 8.18
N LEU A 50 -7.16 -15.82 7.24
CA LEU A 50 -7.95 -15.85 6.01
C LEU A 50 -9.44 -16.07 6.32
N VAL A 51 -9.80 -17.04 7.18
CA VAL A 51 -11.21 -17.27 7.55
C VAL A 51 -11.82 -16.03 8.21
N SER A 52 -11.10 -15.42 9.16
CA SER A 52 -11.56 -14.19 9.81
C SER A 52 -11.71 -13.03 8.81
N GLY A 53 -10.74 -12.85 7.92
CA GLY A 53 -10.75 -11.81 6.90
C GLY A 53 -11.88 -12.00 5.88
N TYR A 54 -12.16 -13.24 5.48
CA TYR A 54 -13.29 -13.60 4.61
C TYR A 54 -14.62 -13.22 5.25
N GLN A 55 -14.86 -13.64 6.49
CA GLN A 55 -16.10 -13.33 7.22
C GLN A 55 -16.27 -11.82 7.41
N LYS A 56 -15.19 -11.12 7.76
CA LYS A 56 -15.19 -9.66 7.90
C LYS A 56 -15.51 -8.97 6.58
N GLN A 57 -14.91 -9.42 5.48
CA GLN A 57 -15.11 -8.83 4.17
C GLN A 57 -16.54 -9.01 3.65
N LEU A 58 -17.23 -10.09 4.01
CA LEU A 58 -18.65 -10.29 3.69
C LEU A 58 -19.55 -9.19 4.29
N THR A 59 -19.14 -8.54 5.39
CA THR A 59 -19.89 -7.40 5.95
C THR A 59 -19.87 -6.16 5.07
N TYR A 60 -18.95 -6.11 4.09
CA TYR A 60 -18.83 -5.04 3.10
C TYR A 60 -19.44 -5.41 1.73
N LYS A 61 -20.10 -6.58 1.64
CA LYS A 61 -20.79 -7.05 0.44
C LYS A 61 -22.19 -6.45 0.36
N HIS A 62 -22.58 -5.99 -0.83
CA HIS A 62 -23.92 -5.54 -1.16
C HIS A 62 -24.84 -6.72 -1.55
N PRO A 63 -26.17 -6.56 -1.46
CA PRO A 63 -27.13 -7.57 -1.90
C PRO A 63 -26.98 -7.97 -3.37
N ASP A 64 -26.51 -7.07 -4.22
CA ASP A 64 -26.32 -7.28 -5.66
C ASP A 64 -25.05 -8.07 -6.03
N GLY A 65 -24.19 -8.40 -5.05
CA GLY A 65 -22.94 -9.14 -5.28
C GLY A 65 -21.68 -8.28 -5.28
N SER A 66 -21.82 -6.96 -5.25
CA SER A 66 -20.69 -6.02 -5.27
C SER A 66 -20.11 -5.77 -3.87
N TYR A 67 -18.92 -5.15 -3.83
CA TYR A 67 -18.25 -4.75 -2.58
C TYR A 67 -17.95 -3.25 -2.61
N SER A 68 -18.02 -2.61 -1.45
CA SER A 68 -17.58 -1.21 -1.27
C SER A 68 -16.77 -1.06 0.02
N ILE A 69 -16.18 0.10 0.25
CA ILE A 69 -15.27 0.31 1.40
C ILE A 69 -16.03 0.22 2.73
N PHE A 70 -17.26 0.73 2.79
CA PHE A 70 -18.08 0.74 4.00
C PHE A 70 -19.36 -0.10 3.87
N GLY A 71 -19.41 -0.99 2.87
CA GLY A 71 -20.54 -1.88 2.63
C GLY A 71 -21.82 -1.12 2.30
N THR A 72 -22.95 -1.55 2.86
CA THR A 72 -24.28 -0.97 2.59
C THR A 72 -24.45 0.48 3.10
N ARG A 73 -23.42 1.06 3.75
CA ARG A 73 -23.38 2.51 4.03
C ARG A 73 -23.11 3.32 2.76
N ASP A 74 -22.38 2.75 1.82
CA ASP A 74 -22.17 3.32 0.50
C ASP A 74 -23.43 3.06 -0.36
N LYS A 75 -23.74 3.98 -1.27
CA LYS A 75 -24.94 3.87 -2.11
C LYS A 75 -24.83 2.79 -3.19
N GLU A 76 -23.60 2.48 -3.61
CA GLU A 76 -23.31 1.55 -4.69
C GLU A 76 -21.98 0.83 -4.44
N GLY A 77 -21.81 -0.32 -5.08
CA GLY A 77 -20.55 -1.07 -5.09
C GLY A 77 -19.44 -0.36 -5.86
N ASN A 78 -18.20 -0.69 -5.52
CA ASN A 78 -17.02 -0.21 -6.23
C ASN A 78 -16.49 -1.32 -7.15
N THR A 79 -16.39 -1.02 -8.45
CA THR A 79 -16.05 -2.04 -9.46
C THR A 79 -14.66 -2.62 -9.26
N TRP A 80 -13.71 -1.76 -8.91
CA TRP A 80 -12.33 -2.14 -8.68
C TRP A 80 -12.16 -3.01 -7.42
N LEU A 81 -12.74 -2.60 -6.29
CA LEU A 81 -12.67 -3.36 -5.04
C LEU A 81 -13.37 -4.72 -5.20
N THR A 82 -14.49 -4.73 -5.92
CA THR A 82 -15.23 -5.95 -6.24
C THR A 82 -14.35 -6.95 -7.01
N ALA A 83 -13.61 -6.48 -8.03
CA ALA A 83 -12.66 -7.34 -8.76
C ALA A 83 -11.47 -7.78 -7.90
N PHE A 84 -10.95 -6.90 -7.03
CA PHE A 84 -9.87 -7.25 -6.10
C PHE A 84 -10.28 -8.34 -5.11
N VAL A 85 -11.48 -8.23 -4.53
CA VAL A 85 -12.08 -9.24 -3.65
C VAL A 85 -12.30 -10.54 -4.42
N TYR A 86 -12.85 -10.46 -5.63
CA TYR A 86 -13.11 -11.62 -6.48
C TYR A 86 -11.83 -12.45 -6.71
N LYS A 87 -10.77 -11.80 -7.21
CA LYS A 87 -9.44 -12.37 -7.42
C LYS A 87 -8.89 -13.03 -6.16
N SER A 88 -8.87 -12.27 -5.06
CA SER A 88 -8.28 -12.71 -3.80
C SER A 88 -9.01 -13.92 -3.23
N TYR A 89 -10.33 -13.95 -3.32
CA TYR A 89 -11.13 -15.09 -2.88
C TYR A 89 -10.94 -16.32 -3.76
N ALA A 90 -10.89 -16.15 -5.09
CA ALA A 90 -10.59 -17.25 -6.01
C ALA A 90 -9.22 -17.87 -5.71
N GLN A 91 -8.23 -17.04 -5.40
CA GLN A 91 -6.92 -17.49 -4.94
C GLN A 91 -6.97 -18.15 -3.56
N ALA A 92 -7.75 -17.62 -2.61
CA ALA A 92 -7.88 -18.16 -1.26
C ALA A 92 -8.58 -19.54 -1.19
N LYS A 93 -9.38 -19.92 -2.20
CA LYS A 93 -10.08 -21.22 -2.27
C LYS A 93 -9.16 -22.43 -2.10
N ARG A 94 -7.87 -22.31 -2.42
CA ARG A 94 -6.88 -23.38 -2.23
C ARG A 94 -6.54 -23.66 -0.76
N TYR A 95 -6.85 -22.72 0.15
CA TYR A 95 -6.52 -22.80 1.57
C TYR A 95 -7.73 -22.78 2.50
N ILE A 96 -8.80 -22.08 2.11
CA ILE A 96 -10.00 -21.92 2.93
C ILE A 96 -11.27 -22.17 2.11
N PHE A 97 -12.36 -22.51 2.78
CA PHE A 97 -13.67 -22.59 2.15
C PHE A 97 -14.17 -21.18 1.80
N ILE A 98 -14.54 -20.99 0.53
CA ILE A 98 -15.22 -19.80 0.02
C ILE A 98 -16.49 -20.29 -0.66
N ASP A 99 -17.64 -19.75 -0.22
CA ASP A 99 -18.93 -20.10 -0.81
C ASP A 99 -18.97 -19.74 -2.31
N ASP A 100 -19.26 -20.73 -3.14
CA ASP A 100 -19.35 -20.57 -4.60
C ASP A 100 -20.47 -19.59 -4.99
N SER A 101 -21.57 -19.56 -4.26
CA SER A 101 -22.69 -18.65 -4.52
C SER A 101 -22.27 -17.17 -4.37
N VAL A 102 -21.40 -16.87 -3.39
CA VAL A 102 -20.84 -15.53 -3.19
C VAL A 102 -20.01 -15.13 -4.41
N GLN A 103 -19.12 -16.00 -4.86
CA GLN A 103 -18.27 -15.76 -6.03
C GLN A 103 -19.09 -15.64 -7.32
N SER A 104 -20.10 -16.48 -7.52
CA SER A 104 -20.98 -16.43 -8.69
C SER A 104 -21.75 -15.10 -8.75
N GLN A 105 -22.33 -14.64 -7.64
CA GLN A 105 -23.02 -13.34 -7.59
C GLN A 105 -22.09 -12.19 -7.95
N THR A 106 -20.87 -12.19 -7.40
CA THR A 106 -19.86 -11.16 -7.69
C THR A 106 -19.44 -11.17 -9.16
N LEU A 107 -19.24 -12.34 -9.76
CA LEU A 107 -18.91 -12.45 -11.19
C LEU A 107 -20.04 -11.96 -12.08
N ILE A 108 -21.29 -12.32 -11.76
CA ILE A 108 -22.48 -11.85 -12.49
C ILE A 108 -22.56 -10.32 -12.43
N TRP A 109 -22.34 -9.75 -11.25
CA TRP A 109 -22.33 -8.30 -11.08
C TRP A 109 -21.22 -7.63 -11.90
N LEU A 110 -19.97 -8.14 -11.84
CA LEU A 110 -18.87 -7.62 -12.65
C LEU A 110 -19.17 -7.70 -14.14
N SER A 111 -19.70 -8.84 -14.61
CA SER A 111 -20.12 -9.03 -16.00
C SER A 111 -21.20 -8.03 -16.42
N SER A 112 -22.11 -7.65 -15.52
CA SER A 112 -23.14 -6.64 -15.80
C SER A 112 -22.60 -5.23 -16.00
N LYS A 113 -21.35 -4.97 -15.56
CA LYS A 113 -20.66 -3.68 -15.73
C LYS A 113 -19.77 -3.63 -16.98
N GLN A 114 -19.74 -4.72 -17.76
CA GLN A 114 -19.04 -4.75 -19.04
C GLN A 114 -19.92 -4.14 -20.14
N LYS A 115 -19.37 -3.18 -20.88
CA LYS A 115 -20.04 -2.50 -21.99
C LYS A 115 -20.02 -3.36 -23.26
N SER A 116 -20.79 -2.94 -24.26
CA SER A 116 -20.85 -3.60 -25.58
C SER A 116 -19.52 -3.62 -26.33
N ASN A 117 -18.64 -2.65 -26.08
CA ASN A 117 -17.27 -2.62 -26.61
C ASN A 117 -16.29 -3.51 -25.83
N GLY A 118 -16.74 -4.21 -24.78
CA GLY A 118 -15.92 -5.09 -23.95
C GLY A 118 -15.20 -4.41 -22.79
N CYS A 119 -15.14 -3.08 -22.75
CA CYS A 119 -14.53 -2.34 -21.65
C CYS A 119 -15.45 -2.36 -20.41
N PHE A 120 -14.87 -2.26 -19.22
CA PHE A 120 -15.61 -2.18 -17.97
C PHE A 120 -15.89 -0.72 -17.60
N GLN A 121 -17.13 -0.45 -17.18
CA GLN A 121 -17.51 0.84 -16.62
C GLN A 121 -17.02 0.98 -15.18
N SER A 122 -16.49 2.16 -14.86
CA SER A 122 -16.21 2.57 -13.49
C SER A 122 -17.50 2.92 -12.76
N VAL A 123 -17.89 2.05 -11.81
CA VAL A 123 -19.03 2.26 -10.88
C VAL A 123 -18.50 2.36 -9.45
N GLY A 124 -19.09 3.29 -8.68
CA GLY A 124 -18.59 3.74 -7.39
C GLY A 124 -17.45 4.74 -7.51
N LYS A 125 -17.16 5.48 -6.44
CA LYS A 125 -15.99 6.38 -6.43
C LYS A 125 -14.72 5.55 -6.30
N LEU A 126 -13.88 5.56 -7.35
CA LEU A 126 -12.51 5.08 -7.27
C LEU A 126 -11.73 6.05 -6.38
N PHE A 127 -11.32 5.59 -5.20
CA PHE A 127 -10.64 6.44 -4.22
C PHE A 127 -9.18 6.66 -4.55
N ASN A 128 -8.53 5.77 -5.31
CA ASN A 128 -7.15 5.98 -5.79
C ASN A 128 -7.11 6.78 -7.10
N ASN A 129 -7.18 8.11 -7.00
CA ASN A 129 -7.00 9.03 -8.13
C ASN A 129 -5.53 9.24 -8.50
N ALA A 130 -4.56 8.64 -7.80
CA ALA A 130 -3.15 8.64 -8.26
C ALA A 130 -3.04 8.00 -9.65
N LEU A 131 -3.86 6.97 -9.88
CA LEU A 131 -4.05 6.33 -11.18
C LEU A 131 -4.77 7.24 -12.18
N LYS A 132 -5.54 8.23 -11.72
CA LYS A 132 -6.27 9.21 -12.56
C LYS A 132 -5.41 10.38 -13.04
N GLY A 133 -4.13 10.48 -12.66
CA GLY A 133 -3.20 11.54 -13.07
C GLY A 133 -2.83 11.58 -14.55
N GLY A 134 -3.74 11.14 -15.44
CA GLY A 134 -3.59 11.13 -16.88
C GLY A 134 -4.23 9.94 -17.59
N VAL A 135 -5.00 9.07 -16.95
CA VAL A 135 -5.46 7.79 -17.53
C VAL A 135 -6.92 7.85 -18.00
N ASP A 136 -7.18 7.20 -19.13
CA ASP A 136 -8.53 6.84 -19.57
C ASP A 136 -9.09 5.81 -18.58
N ASP A 137 -9.93 6.26 -17.65
CA ASP A 137 -10.42 5.56 -16.44
C ASP A 137 -10.92 4.15 -16.74
N GLU A 138 -11.44 3.95 -17.94
CA GLU A 138 -12.01 2.69 -18.38
C GLU A 138 -10.95 1.67 -18.82
N LEU A 139 -9.84 2.10 -19.43
CA LEU A 139 -8.82 1.17 -19.94
C LEU A 139 -8.00 0.55 -18.80
N SER A 140 -7.52 1.35 -17.85
CA SER A 140 -6.78 0.80 -16.70
C SER A 140 -7.68 -0.05 -15.80
N LEU A 141 -8.94 0.34 -15.62
CA LEU A 141 -9.91 -0.48 -14.90
C LEU A 141 -10.19 -1.79 -15.63
N THR A 142 -10.39 -1.75 -16.96
CA THR A 142 -10.58 -2.94 -17.79
C THR A 142 -9.37 -3.86 -17.71
N ALA A 143 -8.17 -3.31 -17.77
CA ALA A 143 -6.93 -4.05 -17.63
C ALA A 143 -6.88 -4.75 -16.27
N TYR A 144 -7.13 -4.03 -15.18
CA TYR A 144 -7.15 -4.59 -13.83
C TYR A 144 -8.19 -5.72 -13.67
N ILE A 145 -9.43 -5.50 -14.10
CA ILE A 145 -10.51 -6.49 -13.97
C ILE A 145 -10.21 -7.73 -14.82
N THR A 146 -9.69 -7.54 -16.04
CA THR A 146 -9.31 -8.64 -16.93
C THR A 146 -8.18 -9.47 -16.31
N THR A 147 -7.14 -8.82 -15.76
CA THR A 147 -6.07 -9.47 -14.99
C THR A 147 -6.63 -10.23 -13.78
N ALA A 148 -7.52 -9.62 -13.00
CA ALA A 148 -8.13 -10.22 -11.83
C ALA A 148 -8.90 -11.51 -12.18
N LEU A 149 -9.63 -11.52 -13.31
CA LEU A 149 -10.33 -12.70 -13.78
C LEU A 149 -9.38 -13.79 -14.29
N LEU A 150 -8.30 -13.42 -14.99
CA LEU A 150 -7.26 -14.36 -15.43
C LEU A 150 -6.55 -15.00 -14.22
N GLU A 151 -6.16 -14.19 -13.23
CA GLU A 151 -5.54 -14.67 -11.99
C GLU A 151 -6.49 -15.50 -11.11
N ALA A 152 -7.80 -15.28 -11.23
CA ALA A 152 -8.82 -16.13 -10.62
C ALA A 152 -8.96 -17.51 -11.29
N GLY A 153 -8.24 -17.75 -12.40
CA GLY A 153 -8.21 -19.02 -13.12
C GLY A 153 -9.18 -19.11 -14.30
N HIS A 154 -9.81 -18.01 -14.72
CA HIS A 154 -10.66 -18.02 -15.92
C HIS A 154 -9.80 -18.11 -17.19
N PRO A 155 -10.14 -18.98 -18.15
CA PRO A 155 -9.42 -19.05 -19.41
C PRO A 155 -9.68 -17.80 -20.25
N SER A 156 -8.76 -17.49 -21.17
CA SER A 156 -8.91 -16.37 -22.13
C SER A 156 -10.13 -16.52 -23.05
N SER A 157 -10.67 -17.74 -23.20
CA SER A 157 -11.90 -18.02 -23.93
C SER A 157 -13.19 -17.67 -23.16
N HIS A 158 -13.11 -17.44 -21.84
CA HIS A 158 -14.29 -17.07 -21.05
C HIS A 158 -14.89 -15.76 -21.60
N PRO A 159 -16.21 -15.68 -21.87
CA PRO A 159 -16.79 -14.55 -22.62
C PRO A 159 -16.42 -13.17 -22.06
N VAL A 160 -16.48 -13.02 -20.74
CA VAL A 160 -16.15 -11.78 -20.04
C VAL A 160 -14.67 -11.39 -20.21
N VAL A 161 -13.77 -12.36 -20.08
CA VAL A 161 -12.32 -12.16 -20.23
C VAL A 161 -11.99 -11.84 -21.68
N ARG A 162 -12.52 -12.62 -22.62
CA ARG A 162 -12.32 -12.44 -24.06
C ARG A 162 -12.77 -11.05 -24.51
N ASN A 163 -13.93 -10.59 -24.06
CA ASN A 163 -14.44 -9.26 -24.38
C ASN A 163 -13.57 -8.15 -23.77
N GLY A 164 -13.07 -8.34 -22.54
CA GLY A 164 -12.12 -7.41 -21.90
C GLY A 164 -10.81 -7.32 -22.69
N LEU A 165 -10.27 -8.46 -23.11
CA LEU A 165 -9.09 -8.52 -23.98
C LEU A 165 -9.34 -7.79 -25.31
N PHE A 166 -10.50 -7.96 -25.95
CA PHE A 166 -10.81 -7.23 -27.18
C PHE A 166 -10.80 -5.71 -27.01
N CYS A 167 -11.35 -5.19 -25.90
CA CYS A 167 -11.27 -3.76 -25.58
C CYS A 167 -9.81 -3.29 -25.47
N LEU A 168 -9.00 -4.04 -24.71
CA LEU A 168 -7.59 -3.69 -24.48
C LEU A 168 -6.76 -3.78 -25.76
N GLU A 169 -7.03 -4.75 -26.62
CA GLU A 169 -6.37 -4.91 -27.92
C GLU A 169 -6.74 -3.80 -28.90
N ALA A 170 -8.01 -3.39 -28.93
CA ALA A 170 -8.45 -2.26 -29.75
C ALA A 170 -7.75 -0.96 -29.32
N ALA A 171 -7.65 -0.73 -28.01
CA ALA A 171 -6.94 0.43 -27.46
C ALA A 171 -5.42 0.38 -27.67
N SER A 172 -4.84 -0.82 -27.84
CA SER A 172 -3.40 -1.02 -28.08
C SER A 172 -2.93 -0.59 -29.46
N GLY A 173 -3.85 -0.36 -30.41
CA GLY A 173 -3.53 0.10 -31.76
C GLY A 173 -3.36 1.63 -31.88
N GLU A 174 -3.91 2.39 -30.92
CA GLU A 174 -3.64 3.81 -30.77
C GLU A 174 -2.36 3.97 -29.93
N GLU A 175 -1.56 5.00 -30.18
CA GLU A 175 -0.29 5.24 -29.47
C GLU A 175 -0.53 5.34 -27.94
N ILE A 176 -0.43 4.21 -27.23
CA ILE A 176 -0.54 4.17 -25.77
C ILE A 176 0.73 4.80 -25.21
N SER A 177 0.69 6.12 -25.08
CA SER A 177 1.78 6.99 -24.64
C SER A 177 2.13 6.83 -23.15
N LYS A 178 1.42 5.99 -22.39
CA LYS A 178 1.55 5.95 -20.92
C LYS A 178 2.15 4.63 -20.44
N VAL A 179 3.34 4.74 -19.85
CA VAL A 179 4.15 3.64 -19.28
C VAL A 179 3.35 2.73 -18.33
N TYR A 180 2.45 3.31 -17.52
CA TYR A 180 1.62 2.52 -16.58
C TYR A 180 0.68 1.54 -17.31
N ILE A 181 0.03 1.98 -18.39
CA ILE A 181 -0.88 1.12 -19.17
C ILE A 181 -0.06 0.05 -19.90
N GLN A 182 1.11 0.41 -20.44
CA GLN A 182 2.02 -0.56 -21.07
C GLN A 182 2.45 -1.66 -20.09
N ALA A 183 2.74 -1.32 -18.82
CA ALA A 183 3.08 -2.30 -17.78
C ALA A 183 1.93 -3.27 -17.47
N LEU A 184 0.69 -2.77 -17.39
CA LEU A 184 -0.50 -3.60 -17.21
C LEU A 184 -0.74 -4.52 -18.42
N LEU A 185 -0.65 -3.99 -19.63
CA LEU A 185 -0.85 -4.75 -20.86
C LEU A 185 0.23 -5.83 -21.04
N ALA A 186 1.50 -5.50 -20.76
CA ALA A 186 2.57 -6.49 -20.72
C ALA A 186 2.19 -7.67 -19.83
N TYR A 187 1.71 -7.39 -18.62
CA TYR A 187 1.36 -8.43 -17.68
C TYR A 187 0.21 -9.30 -18.19
N ILE A 188 -0.86 -8.69 -18.68
CA ILE A 188 -2.03 -9.39 -19.24
C ILE A 188 -1.63 -10.31 -20.39
N PHE A 189 -0.88 -9.81 -21.37
CA PHE A 189 -0.51 -10.61 -22.54
C PHE A 189 0.48 -11.72 -22.20
N CYS A 190 1.38 -11.50 -21.23
CA CYS A 190 2.24 -12.56 -20.72
C CYS A 190 1.42 -13.64 -19.97
N LEU A 191 0.43 -13.24 -19.16
CA LEU A 191 -0.49 -14.17 -18.46
C LEU A 191 -1.33 -15.03 -19.43
N VAL A 192 -1.85 -14.43 -20.50
CA VAL A 192 -2.65 -15.15 -21.52
C VAL A 192 -1.77 -16.06 -22.39
N GLY A 193 -0.45 -15.93 -22.33
CA GLY A 193 0.48 -16.70 -23.13
C GLY A 193 0.62 -16.19 -24.58
N ASN A 194 0.24 -14.94 -24.86
CA ASN A 194 0.45 -14.33 -26.16
C ASN A 194 1.89 -13.82 -26.28
N GLU A 195 2.80 -14.70 -26.73
CA GLU A 195 4.24 -14.42 -26.82
C GLU A 195 4.55 -13.15 -27.62
N GLY A 196 3.90 -12.96 -28.77
CA GLY A 196 4.16 -11.82 -29.65
C GLY A 196 3.85 -10.47 -29.00
N LYS A 197 2.70 -10.35 -28.32
CA LYS A 197 2.32 -9.12 -27.61
C LYS A 197 3.06 -8.93 -26.29
N CYS A 198 3.30 -10.01 -25.54
CA CYS A 198 4.10 -9.98 -24.32
C CYS A 198 5.51 -9.43 -24.61
N ASP A 199 6.20 -9.95 -25.63
CA ASP A 199 7.53 -9.46 -26.01
C ASP A 199 7.50 -8.05 -26.60
N PHE A 200 6.43 -7.67 -27.31
CA PHE A 200 6.27 -6.30 -27.81
C PHE A 200 6.22 -5.28 -26.67
N PHE A 201 5.32 -5.45 -25.70
CA PHE A 201 5.19 -4.50 -24.59
C PHE A 201 6.41 -4.50 -23.68
N LEU A 202 7.03 -5.65 -23.41
CA LEU A 202 8.28 -5.71 -22.64
C LEU A 202 9.42 -4.93 -23.34
N LYS A 203 9.51 -4.97 -24.68
CA LYS A 203 10.47 -4.18 -25.45
C LYS A 203 10.17 -2.68 -25.43
N GLU A 204 8.89 -2.29 -25.51
CA GLU A 204 8.51 -0.87 -25.37
C GLU A 204 8.82 -0.34 -23.97
N LEU A 205 8.57 -1.13 -22.92
CA LEU A 205 8.92 -0.79 -21.55
C LEU A 205 10.43 -0.67 -21.34
N ASP A 206 11.24 -1.51 -21.99
CA ASP A 206 12.71 -1.41 -21.90
C ASP A 206 13.24 -0.05 -22.41
N LYS A 207 12.56 0.57 -23.40
CA LYS A 207 12.92 1.92 -23.90
C LYS A 207 12.70 3.03 -22.87
N SER A 208 11.73 2.87 -21.98
CA SER A 208 11.38 3.86 -20.95
C SER A 208 11.99 3.54 -19.57
N ALA A 209 12.71 2.42 -19.46
CA ALA A 209 13.32 1.96 -18.22
C ALA A 209 14.39 2.94 -17.70
N LYS A 210 14.32 3.27 -16.42
CA LYS A 210 15.31 4.08 -15.71
C LYS A 210 16.30 3.17 -14.99
N LYS A 211 17.60 3.39 -15.24
CA LYS A 211 18.69 2.65 -14.59
C LYS A 211 19.33 3.55 -13.53
N VAL A 212 19.38 3.08 -12.29
CA VAL A 212 19.90 3.85 -11.14
C VAL A 212 21.03 3.08 -10.44
N GLY A 213 22.11 3.80 -10.16
CA GLY A 213 23.26 3.34 -9.39
C GLY A 213 24.23 2.43 -10.15
N GLU A 214 25.40 2.19 -9.57
CA GLU A 214 26.47 1.36 -10.16
C GLU A 214 26.05 -0.12 -10.33
N CYS A 215 25.12 -0.61 -9.50
CA CYS A 215 24.56 -1.97 -9.60
C CYS A 215 23.53 -2.14 -10.72
N GLY A 216 23.14 -1.07 -11.42
CA GLY A 216 22.22 -1.14 -12.56
C GLY A 216 20.79 -1.51 -12.19
N SER A 217 20.27 -1.06 -11.03
CA SER A 217 18.87 -1.29 -10.65
C SER A 217 17.91 -0.61 -11.63
N VAL A 218 16.76 -1.23 -11.90
CA VAL A 218 15.84 -0.80 -12.97
C VAL A 218 14.45 -0.51 -12.43
N HIS A 219 13.86 0.61 -12.84
CA HIS A 219 12.49 0.97 -12.49
C HIS A 219 11.81 1.85 -13.56
N TRP A 220 10.51 2.10 -13.37
CA TRP A 220 9.70 2.93 -14.26
C TRP A 220 9.02 4.07 -13.48
N GLU A 221 8.92 5.23 -14.12
CA GLU A 221 8.32 6.44 -13.56
C GLU A 221 7.24 7.02 -14.50
N ARG A 222 6.28 7.76 -13.95
CA ARG A 222 5.33 8.56 -14.75
C ARG A 222 6.04 9.78 -15.35
N GLU A 223 5.63 10.20 -16.54
CA GLU A 223 6.18 11.43 -17.17
C GLU A 223 5.90 12.69 -16.34
N VAL A 224 4.69 12.77 -15.78
CA VAL A 224 4.29 13.85 -14.87
C VAL A 224 4.24 13.29 -13.45
N LYS A 225 5.18 13.73 -12.60
CA LYS A 225 5.21 13.37 -11.17
C LYS A 225 4.80 14.55 -10.27
N PRO A 226 4.19 14.28 -9.11
CA PRO A 226 4.19 15.25 -8.02
C PRO A 226 5.65 15.58 -7.68
N PRO A 227 5.98 16.82 -7.28
CA PRO A 227 7.32 17.13 -6.79
C PRO A 227 7.64 16.15 -5.65
N ALA A 228 8.65 15.31 -5.80
CA ALA A 228 9.11 14.47 -4.72
C ALA A 228 9.52 15.38 -3.56
N GLU A 229 9.06 15.08 -2.35
CA GLU A 229 9.48 15.84 -1.19
C GLU A 229 11.00 15.72 -1.06
N THR A 230 11.67 16.86 -1.12
CA THR A 230 13.08 16.99 -0.75
C THR A 230 13.16 17.06 0.77
N PHE A 231 12.75 15.98 1.43
CA PHE A 231 13.12 15.79 2.83
C PHE A 231 14.62 15.54 2.91
N PRO A 232 15.28 15.87 4.04
CA PRO A 232 16.55 15.26 4.42
C PRO A 232 16.31 13.77 4.78
N SER A 233 15.74 13.01 3.85
CA SER A 233 15.78 11.56 3.85
C SER A 233 17.03 11.17 3.07
N PHE A 234 17.83 10.28 3.63
CA PHE A 234 19.02 9.74 2.97
C PHE A 234 18.67 9.01 1.65
N TYR A 235 17.39 8.72 1.40
CA TYR A 235 16.85 8.16 0.15
C TYR A 235 15.51 8.80 -0.23
N SER A 236 15.34 9.16 -1.51
CA SER A 236 14.03 9.55 -2.06
C SER A 236 13.14 8.31 -2.18
N ARG A 237 12.01 8.31 -1.50
CA ARG A 237 10.99 7.27 -1.65
C ARG A 237 10.23 7.51 -2.95
N ALA A 238 9.93 6.43 -3.69
CA ALA A 238 9.11 6.52 -4.89
C ALA A 238 7.61 6.62 -4.54
N PRO A 239 6.83 7.44 -5.26
CA PRO A 239 5.37 7.42 -5.19
C PRO A 239 4.78 6.02 -5.47
N SER A 240 3.60 5.76 -4.90
CA SER A 240 2.95 4.43 -5.00
C SER A 240 2.79 3.91 -6.43
N ALA A 241 2.46 4.77 -7.40
CA ALA A 241 2.24 4.35 -8.78
C ALA A 241 3.51 3.82 -9.47
N GLU A 242 4.69 4.33 -9.09
CA GLU A 242 5.99 3.91 -9.64
C GLU A 242 6.37 2.52 -9.12
N VAL A 243 6.10 2.26 -7.84
CA VAL A 243 6.25 0.93 -7.25
C VAL A 243 5.30 -0.04 -7.93
N GLU A 244 4.03 0.32 -8.08
CA GLU A 244 3.01 -0.54 -8.70
C GLU A 244 3.36 -0.91 -10.15
N MET A 245 3.67 0.06 -11.02
CA MET A 245 4.02 -0.24 -12.41
C MET A 245 5.27 -1.10 -12.52
N THR A 246 6.29 -0.81 -11.70
CA THR A 246 7.54 -1.58 -11.69
C THR A 246 7.29 -3.02 -11.27
N CYS A 247 6.36 -3.25 -10.33
CA CYS A 247 5.94 -4.59 -9.93
C CYS A 247 5.16 -5.33 -11.02
N TYR A 248 4.30 -4.65 -11.80
CA TYR A 248 3.66 -5.26 -12.97
C TYR A 248 4.68 -5.67 -14.04
N VAL A 249 5.71 -4.87 -14.28
CA VAL A 249 6.79 -5.26 -15.21
C VAL A 249 7.52 -6.50 -14.67
N LEU A 250 7.85 -6.54 -13.38
CA LEU A 250 8.44 -7.73 -12.75
C LEU A 250 7.56 -8.97 -12.93
N LEU A 251 6.25 -8.86 -12.66
CA LEU A 251 5.30 -9.95 -12.84
C LEU A 251 5.22 -10.40 -14.31
N SER A 252 5.28 -9.48 -15.26
CA SER A 252 5.31 -9.76 -16.70
C SER A 252 6.53 -10.60 -17.08
N VAL A 253 7.71 -10.21 -16.60
CA VAL A 253 8.97 -10.94 -16.84
C VAL A 253 8.92 -12.34 -16.21
N LEU A 254 8.32 -12.47 -15.02
CA LEU A 254 8.20 -13.74 -14.31
C LEU A 254 7.24 -14.73 -14.98
N HIS A 255 6.17 -14.23 -15.60
CA HIS A 255 5.13 -15.01 -16.28
C HIS A 255 5.33 -15.15 -17.79
N LYS A 256 6.46 -14.67 -18.32
CA LYS A 256 6.81 -14.81 -19.73
C LYS A 256 6.84 -16.30 -20.14
N PRO A 257 6.10 -16.74 -21.18
CA PRO A 257 5.99 -18.16 -21.55
C PRO A 257 7.34 -18.86 -21.85
N LYS A 258 8.29 -18.12 -22.44
CA LYS A 258 9.65 -18.59 -22.76
C LYS A 258 10.69 -17.85 -21.91
N ARG A 259 10.54 -17.90 -20.58
CA ARG A 259 11.45 -17.24 -19.65
C ARG A 259 12.86 -17.85 -19.73
N THR A 260 13.85 -16.99 -19.91
CA THR A 260 15.27 -17.34 -19.99
C THR A 260 16.01 -16.95 -18.70
N GLN A 261 17.25 -17.44 -18.54
CA GLN A 261 18.11 -16.99 -17.44
C GLN A 261 18.41 -15.48 -17.49
N LYS A 262 18.48 -14.90 -18.70
CA LYS A 262 18.65 -13.45 -18.88
C LYS A 262 17.47 -12.67 -18.31
N ASP A 263 16.26 -13.18 -18.49
CA ASP A 263 15.05 -12.59 -17.92
C ASP A 263 15.08 -12.62 -16.38
N LEU A 264 15.59 -13.70 -15.77
CA LEU A 264 15.78 -13.77 -14.31
C LEU A 264 16.85 -12.79 -13.80
N THR A 265 17.94 -12.61 -14.56
CA THR A 265 18.95 -11.59 -14.25
C THR A 265 18.33 -10.19 -14.32
N PHE A 266 17.55 -9.89 -15.35
CA PHE A 266 16.84 -8.61 -15.46
C PHE A 266 15.83 -8.43 -14.32
N ALA A 267 15.05 -9.46 -13.99
CA ALA A 267 14.12 -9.43 -12.85
C ALA A 267 14.84 -9.12 -11.53
N SER A 268 16.07 -9.63 -11.33
CA SER A 268 16.87 -9.31 -10.14
C SER A 268 17.19 -7.81 -10.01
N GLN A 269 17.43 -7.13 -11.14
CA GLN A 269 17.70 -5.68 -11.15
C GLN A 269 16.47 -4.86 -10.78
N ILE A 270 15.28 -5.32 -11.19
CA ILE A 270 14.00 -4.71 -10.82
C ILE A 270 13.73 -4.92 -9.33
N VAL A 271 13.92 -6.16 -8.84
CA VAL A 271 13.72 -6.52 -7.44
C VAL A 271 14.63 -5.72 -6.51
N GLN A 272 15.89 -5.49 -6.89
CA GLN A 272 16.80 -4.63 -6.13
C GLN A 272 16.25 -3.23 -5.90
N TRP A 273 15.57 -2.65 -6.89
CA TRP A 273 14.93 -1.35 -6.74
C TRP A 273 13.68 -1.43 -5.85
N ILE A 274 12.78 -2.39 -6.10
CA ILE A 274 11.54 -2.55 -5.31
C ILE A 274 11.86 -2.72 -3.82
N ILE A 275 12.84 -3.55 -3.49
CA ILE A 275 13.29 -3.80 -2.11
C ILE A 275 13.67 -2.51 -1.38
N ARG A 276 14.29 -1.54 -2.07
CA ARG A 276 14.70 -0.26 -1.49
C ARG A 276 13.51 0.65 -1.17
N GLN A 277 12.37 0.45 -1.83
CA GLN A 277 11.14 1.21 -1.58
C GLN A 277 10.34 0.70 -0.38
N LYS A 278 10.71 -0.47 0.15
CA LYS A 278 10.01 -1.10 1.28
C LYS A 278 10.31 -0.37 2.59
N ASN A 279 9.26 -0.09 3.36
CA ASN A 279 9.38 0.53 4.67
C ASN A 279 9.90 -0.46 5.74
N SER A 280 10.18 0.06 6.95
CA SER A 280 10.72 -0.76 8.05
C SER A 280 9.74 -1.83 8.59
N TYR A 281 8.46 -1.70 8.28
CA TYR A 281 7.40 -2.62 8.71
C TYR A 281 7.04 -3.68 7.66
N GLY A 282 7.73 -3.68 6.52
CA GLY A 282 7.54 -4.67 5.46
C GLY A 282 6.51 -4.30 4.38
N GLY A 283 5.85 -3.14 4.49
CA GLY A 283 4.93 -2.61 3.47
C GLY A 283 5.57 -1.57 2.56
N PHE A 284 4.77 -1.01 1.65
CA PHE A 284 5.15 0.03 0.70
C PHE A 284 4.39 1.33 0.99
N SER A 285 4.26 2.22 0.01
CA SER A 285 3.74 3.59 0.20
C SER A 285 2.23 3.60 0.37
N SER A 286 1.51 2.69 -0.28
CA SER A 286 0.07 2.55 -0.19
C SER A 286 -0.38 1.10 0.01
N THR A 287 -1.68 0.89 -0.17
CA THR A 287 -2.31 -0.42 -0.17
C THR A 287 -1.94 -1.23 -1.41
N GLN A 288 -2.06 -0.61 -2.60
CA GLN A 288 -2.01 -1.33 -3.86
C GLN A 288 -0.61 -1.72 -4.28
N ASP A 289 0.33 -0.80 -4.12
CA ASP A 289 1.73 -1.10 -4.33
C ASP A 289 2.21 -2.21 -3.39
N THR A 290 1.73 -2.25 -2.14
CA THR A 290 2.07 -3.29 -1.19
C THR A 290 1.57 -4.66 -1.63
N VAL A 291 0.31 -4.77 -2.05
CA VAL A 291 -0.27 -6.05 -2.48
C VAL A 291 0.45 -6.60 -3.72
N ILE A 292 0.64 -5.76 -4.75
CA ILE A 292 1.27 -6.19 -6.01
C ILE A 292 2.78 -6.42 -5.80
N ALA A 293 3.47 -5.61 -4.99
CA ALA A 293 4.88 -5.84 -4.68
C ALA A 293 5.10 -7.14 -3.91
N LEU A 294 4.24 -7.45 -2.94
CA LEU A 294 4.34 -8.72 -2.21
C LEU A 294 4.02 -9.92 -3.11
N GLN A 295 3.06 -9.81 -4.04
CA GLN A 295 2.81 -10.82 -5.06
C GLN A 295 4.05 -11.02 -5.95
N ALA A 296 4.61 -9.94 -6.49
CA ALA A 296 5.76 -9.99 -7.39
C ALA A 296 7.03 -10.53 -6.70
N LEU A 297 7.28 -10.13 -5.44
CA LEU A 297 8.40 -10.62 -4.64
C LEU A 297 8.21 -12.09 -4.25
N ALA A 298 6.99 -12.54 -3.96
CA ALA A 298 6.69 -13.94 -3.69
C ALA A 298 6.94 -14.81 -4.94
N ASP A 299 6.49 -14.37 -6.11
CA ASP A 299 6.71 -15.09 -7.38
C ASP A 299 8.19 -15.09 -7.78
N TYR A 300 8.90 -13.97 -7.62
CA TYR A 300 10.35 -13.92 -7.84
C TYR A 300 11.09 -14.85 -6.87
N GLY A 301 10.72 -14.82 -5.59
CA GLY A 301 11.32 -15.66 -4.56
C GLY A 301 11.12 -17.14 -4.84
N ALA A 302 9.94 -17.53 -5.33
CA ALA A 302 9.67 -18.91 -5.77
C ALA A 302 10.47 -19.27 -7.03
N ALA A 303 10.58 -18.35 -8.00
CA ALA A 303 11.30 -18.57 -9.25
C ALA A 303 12.83 -18.67 -9.10
N THR A 304 13.38 -18.03 -8.06
CA THR A 304 14.82 -18.00 -7.76
C THR A 304 15.22 -18.87 -6.57
N TYR A 305 14.26 -19.64 -6.04
CA TYR A 305 14.51 -20.52 -4.91
C TYR A 305 15.57 -21.57 -5.25
N SER A 306 16.58 -21.66 -4.39
CA SER A 306 17.57 -22.74 -4.38
C SER A 306 17.57 -23.39 -3.01
N GLU A 307 17.44 -24.71 -2.98
CA GLU A 307 17.37 -25.52 -1.75
C GLU A 307 18.73 -25.55 -1.01
N ASN A 308 19.84 -25.57 -1.76
CA ASN A 308 21.20 -25.62 -1.24
C ASN A 308 21.89 -24.25 -1.19
N GLY A 309 21.10 -23.18 -1.04
CA GLY A 309 21.62 -21.81 -0.93
C GLY A 309 22.41 -21.63 0.36
N GLN A 310 23.68 -21.24 0.25
CA GLN A 310 24.56 -20.87 1.36
C GLN A 310 25.28 -19.57 1.02
N ASN A 311 25.16 -18.59 1.91
CA ASN A 311 25.74 -17.27 1.74
C ASN A 311 26.33 -16.76 3.05
N THR A 312 27.52 -16.20 2.96
CA THR A 312 28.18 -15.44 4.01
C THR A 312 28.03 -13.96 3.69
N VAL A 313 27.41 -13.21 4.59
CA VAL A 313 27.26 -11.75 4.48
C VAL A 313 28.16 -11.09 5.50
N LYS A 314 29.13 -10.32 5.02
CA LYS A 314 30.09 -9.58 5.84
C LYS A 314 29.79 -8.08 5.76
N ILE A 315 29.67 -7.45 6.93
CA ILE A 315 29.52 -6.00 7.08
C ILE A 315 30.76 -5.51 7.82
N SER A 316 31.50 -4.60 7.22
CA SER A 316 32.67 -3.96 7.82
C SER A 316 32.54 -2.44 7.79
N SER A 317 33.21 -1.75 8.70
CA SER A 317 33.41 -0.30 8.62
C SER A 317 34.90 0.03 8.65
N SER A 318 35.25 1.29 8.40
CA SER A 318 36.64 1.76 8.52
C SER A 318 37.16 1.80 9.96
N LYS A 319 36.24 1.71 10.94
CA LYS A 319 36.52 1.59 12.38
C LYS A 319 36.54 0.10 12.78
N PRO A 320 36.98 -0.28 13.99
CA PRO A 320 36.94 -1.67 14.45
C PRO A 320 35.49 -2.15 14.64
N PHE A 321 34.84 -2.50 13.52
CA PHE A 321 33.52 -3.13 13.46
C PHE A 321 33.52 -4.10 12.28
N GLU A 322 33.28 -5.37 12.61
CA GLU A 322 33.04 -6.42 11.64
C GLU A 322 31.89 -7.28 12.14
N LYS A 323 30.93 -7.53 11.27
CA LYS A 323 29.83 -8.45 11.55
C LYS A 323 29.65 -9.41 10.38
N VAL A 324 29.61 -10.70 10.69
CA VAL A 324 29.37 -11.76 9.72
C VAL A 324 28.04 -12.43 10.04
N PHE A 325 27.25 -12.67 9.00
CA PHE A 325 26.01 -13.44 9.04
C PHE A 325 26.12 -14.64 8.10
N GLU A 326 25.70 -15.80 8.58
CA GLU A 326 25.62 -17.02 7.79
C GLU A 326 24.15 -17.28 7.44
N VAL A 327 23.84 -17.30 6.15
CA VAL A 327 22.48 -17.50 5.62
C VAL A 327 22.44 -18.78 4.80
N ASN A 328 21.79 -19.80 5.34
CA ASN A 328 21.66 -21.13 4.75
C ASN A 328 20.20 -21.59 4.68
N SER A 329 19.96 -22.80 4.18
CA SER A 329 18.62 -23.38 4.02
C SER A 329 17.81 -23.45 5.31
N GLN A 330 18.47 -23.65 6.47
CA GLN A 330 17.81 -23.80 7.77
C GLN A 330 17.42 -22.46 8.39
N ASN A 331 18.19 -21.40 8.15
CA ASN A 331 18.02 -20.11 8.83
C ASN A 331 17.62 -18.95 7.90
N ARG A 332 17.37 -19.19 6.61
CA ARG A 332 17.00 -18.14 5.63
C ARG A 332 15.71 -17.40 5.93
N LEU A 333 14.79 -17.97 6.70
CA LEU A 333 13.56 -17.29 7.15
C LEU A 333 13.75 -16.56 8.49
N LEU A 334 14.86 -16.81 9.19
CA LEU A 334 15.20 -16.16 10.44
C LEU A 334 15.70 -14.74 10.16
N LEU A 335 15.09 -13.76 10.83
CA LEU A 335 15.64 -12.41 10.84
C LEU A 335 16.96 -12.39 11.62
N GLN A 336 18.04 -12.06 10.94
CA GLN A 336 19.32 -11.74 11.56
C GLN A 336 19.52 -10.22 11.51
N GLN A 337 19.89 -9.62 12.64
CA GLN A 337 20.05 -8.17 12.77
C GLN A 337 21.28 -7.84 13.62
N SER A 338 21.92 -6.72 13.30
CA SER A 338 22.95 -6.10 14.13
C SER A 338 22.77 -4.59 14.13
N SER A 339 22.98 -3.96 15.27
CA SER A 339 23.11 -2.50 15.33
C SER A 339 24.42 -2.07 14.69
N LEU A 340 24.37 -0.99 13.94
CA LEU A 340 25.55 -0.33 13.39
C LEU A 340 26.02 0.74 14.39
N PRO A 341 27.32 0.82 14.69
CA PRO A 341 27.84 1.63 15.81
C PRO A 341 27.76 3.14 15.56
N ASP A 342 27.95 3.59 14.32
CA ASP A 342 28.06 5.01 13.96
C ASP A 342 26.94 5.46 13.02
N VAL A 343 26.40 6.65 13.30
CA VAL A 343 25.43 7.36 12.46
C VAL A 343 25.85 8.85 12.39
N PRO A 344 26.27 9.39 11.22
CA PRO A 344 26.52 8.68 9.96
C PRO A 344 27.79 7.81 10.01
N GLY A 345 27.80 6.71 9.26
CA GLY A 345 28.95 5.83 9.12
C GLY A 345 28.99 5.19 7.74
N ASN A 346 30.19 4.90 7.23
CA ASN A 346 30.40 4.20 5.96
C ASN A 346 30.62 2.72 6.25
N TYR A 347 29.76 1.88 5.66
CA TYR A 347 29.80 0.43 5.83
C TYR A 347 29.94 -0.25 4.47
N ILE A 348 30.81 -1.25 4.39
CA ILE A 348 31.00 -2.09 3.21
C ILE A 348 30.25 -3.39 3.45
N LEU A 349 29.47 -3.80 2.45
CA LEU A 349 28.70 -5.04 2.46
C LEU A 349 29.29 -5.99 1.40
N GLU A 350 29.78 -7.13 1.84
CA GLU A 350 30.29 -8.20 0.98
C GLU A 350 29.41 -9.44 1.14
N VAL A 351 29.01 -10.04 0.03
CA VAL A 351 28.19 -11.26 0.02
C VAL A 351 28.91 -12.31 -0.82
N ASN A 352 29.23 -13.45 -0.20
CA ASN A 352 29.87 -14.59 -0.86
C ASN A 352 28.96 -15.81 -0.73
N GLY A 353 28.69 -16.49 -1.83
CA GLY A 353 27.81 -17.66 -1.80
C GLY A 353 27.17 -17.98 -3.15
N ASN A 354 26.23 -18.91 -3.12
CA ASN A 354 25.52 -19.41 -4.31
C ASN A 354 24.00 -19.11 -4.27
N GLY A 355 23.54 -18.29 -3.32
CA GLY A 355 22.14 -17.89 -3.21
C GLY A 355 21.95 -16.38 -3.23
N CYS A 356 20.72 -15.94 -3.00
CA CYS A 356 20.38 -14.52 -2.88
C CYS A 356 20.09 -14.18 -1.42
N VAL A 357 20.66 -13.07 -0.94
CA VAL A 357 20.38 -12.54 0.40
C VAL A 357 19.75 -11.16 0.29
N PHE A 358 18.69 -10.96 1.08
CA PHE A 358 18.04 -9.67 1.24
C PHE A 358 18.65 -8.94 2.45
N VAL A 359 19.25 -7.78 2.21
CA VAL A 359 19.82 -6.92 3.27
C VAL A 359 19.04 -5.61 3.31
N GLN A 360 18.63 -5.19 4.51
CA GLN A 360 17.89 -3.94 4.74
C GLN A 360 18.47 -3.21 5.94
N THR A 361 18.76 -1.94 5.76
CA THR A 361 19.21 -1.03 6.83
C THR A 361 18.04 -0.14 7.24
N THR A 362 17.84 0.04 8.55
CA THR A 362 16.78 0.91 9.08
C THR A 362 17.40 1.97 9.99
N LEU A 363 17.14 3.24 9.69
CA LEU A 363 17.52 4.38 10.52
C LEU A 363 16.24 5.02 11.09
N ARG A 364 16.19 5.21 12.41
CA ARG A 364 15.09 5.90 13.10
C ARG A 364 15.64 7.10 13.85
N TYR A 365 15.11 8.27 13.57
CA TYR A 365 15.50 9.53 14.18
C TYR A 365 14.29 10.47 14.28
N ASN A 366 14.33 11.37 15.26
CA ASN A 366 13.33 12.42 15.40
C ASN A 366 13.73 13.63 14.57
N ILE A 367 12.77 14.23 13.89
CA ILE A 367 12.94 15.49 13.18
C ILE A 367 11.99 16.53 13.77
N LEU A 368 12.36 17.81 13.65
CA LEU A 368 11.40 18.89 13.87
C LEU A 368 10.31 18.80 12.79
N LEU A 369 9.08 19.14 13.17
CA LEU A 369 7.98 19.08 12.23
C LEU A 369 8.27 19.98 11.01
N PRO A 370 8.11 19.45 9.80
CA PRO A 370 8.38 20.18 8.57
C PRO A 370 7.39 21.35 8.42
N ASN A 371 7.90 22.55 8.14
CA ASN A 371 7.05 23.72 7.83
C ASN A 371 6.43 23.67 6.42
N LYS A 372 6.84 22.70 5.58
CA LYS A 372 6.36 22.58 4.20
C LYS A 372 5.20 21.59 4.15
N THR A 373 4.06 22.08 3.69
CA THR A 373 2.88 21.28 3.35
C THR A 373 2.89 21.00 1.85
N SER A 374 2.45 19.80 1.45
CA SER A 374 2.35 19.35 0.07
C SER A 374 0.93 18.89 -0.20
N GLY A 375 0.19 19.52 -1.09
CA GLY A 375 -1.14 19.06 -1.51
C GLY A 375 -2.31 19.31 -0.55
N PHE A 376 -2.09 19.68 0.72
CA PHE A 376 -3.16 20.08 1.65
C PHE A 376 -2.85 21.40 2.37
N SER A 377 -3.90 22.07 2.81
CA SER A 377 -3.87 23.10 3.85
C SER A 377 -4.52 22.55 5.10
N LEU A 378 -3.91 22.75 6.26
CA LEU A 378 -4.42 22.32 7.56
C LEU A 378 -4.24 23.43 8.58
N SER A 379 -5.33 23.80 9.25
CA SER A 379 -5.36 24.73 10.37
C SER A 379 -6.06 24.05 11.54
N VAL A 380 -5.44 24.15 12.72
CA VAL A 380 -5.93 23.56 13.96
C VAL A 380 -5.96 24.61 15.04
N GLN A 381 -7.12 24.78 15.66
CA GLN A 381 -7.33 25.74 16.73
C GLN A 381 -7.98 25.05 17.92
N THR A 382 -7.67 25.54 19.11
CA THR A 382 -8.36 25.14 20.34
C THR A 382 -9.39 26.21 20.72
N ALA A 383 -10.58 25.78 21.09
CA ALA A 383 -11.71 26.64 21.41
C ALA A 383 -12.46 26.14 22.65
N ASN A 384 -13.35 26.97 23.22
CA ASN A 384 -14.26 26.59 24.31
C ASN A 384 -13.55 25.94 25.52
N ALA A 385 -12.38 26.47 25.90
CA ALA A 385 -11.61 25.92 27.00
C ALA A 385 -12.27 26.21 28.36
N SER A 386 -12.57 25.15 29.08
CA SER A 386 -12.98 25.15 30.48
C SER A 386 -11.83 24.60 31.31
N CYS A 387 -11.11 25.52 31.96
CA CYS A 387 -9.97 25.22 32.81
C CYS A 387 -10.39 25.29 34.28
N ALA A 388 -11.29 24.40 34.71
CA ALA A 388 -11.63 24.28 36.13
C ALA A 388 -10.44 23.70 36.92
N ASP A 389 -10.31 24.06 38.21
CA ASP A 389 -9.16 23.77 39.09
C ASP A 389 -8.51 22.39 38.83
N SER A 390 -7.37 22.42 38.14
CA SER A 390 -6.31 21.41 37.99
C SER A 390 -6.63 19.99 37.46
N PHE A 391 -7.87 19.49 37.45
CA PHE A 391 -8.15 18.08 37.12
C PHE A 391 -9.28 17.83 36.11
N ARG A 392 -9.84 18.86 35.45
CA ARG A 392 -10.92 18.66 34.45
C ARG A 392 -10.86 19.65 33.30
N ALA A 393 -9.65 19.93 32.80
CA ALA A 393 -9.51 20.76 31.61
C ALA A 393 -10.27 20.11 30.44
N LYS A 394 -11.18 20.87 29.83
CA LYS A 394 -11.97 20.43 28.68
C LYS A 394 -11.97 21.52 27.63
N PHE A 395 -11.70 21.17 26.38
CA PHE A 395 -11.73 22.12 25.28
C PHE A 395 -12.06 21.43 23.97
N ASP A 396 -12.42 22.21 22.96
CA ASP A 396 -12.70 21.73 21.62
C ASP A 396 -11.47 21.90 20.73
N ILE A 397 -11.20 20.88 19.92
CA ILE A 397 -10.23 20.95 18.81
C ILE A 397 -11.04 21.24 17.55
N VAL A 398 -10.77 22.37 16.92
CA VAL A 398 -11.38 22.81 15.67
C VAL A 398 -10.39 22.57 14.53
N LEU A 399 -10.77 21.68 13.62
CA LEU A 399 -9.99 21.30 12.45
C LEU A 399 -10.57 22.01 11.23
N SER A 400 -9.71 22.60 10.40
CA SER A 400 -10.08 23.17 9.10
C SER A 400 -9.06 22.75 8.05
N THR A 401 -9.52 22.15 6.97
CA THR A 401 -8.64 21.65 5.91
C THR A 401 -9.21 21.88 4.52
N SER A 402 -8.34 22.08 3.54
CA SER A 402 -8.69 22.10 2.11
C SER A 402 -7.57 21.44 1.30
N TYR A 403 -7.92 20.99 0.10
CA TYR A 403 -6.97 20.42 -0.85
C TYR A 403 -6.33 21.52 -1.68
N THR A 404 -5.00 21.51 -1.74
CA THR A 404 -4.16 22.49 -2.46
C THR A 404 -3.26 21.83 -3.51
N GLY A 405 -3.46 20.53 -3.76
CA GLY A 405 -2.70 19.77 -4.76
C GLY A 405 -3.11 20.06 -6.21
N LYS A 406 -2.53 19.30 -7.14
CA LYS A 406 -2.73 19.53 -8.58
C LYS A 406 -4.08 19.04 -9.12
N ARG A 407 -4.80 18.22 -8.36
CA ARG A 407 -6.08 17.62 -8.75
C ARG A 407 -7.27 18.52 -8.38
N ASN A 408 -8.44 18.28 -8.97
CA ASN A 408 -9.67 18.98 -8.59
C ASN A 408 -10.12 18.64 -7.15
N ILE A 409 -9.92 17.38 -6.75
CA ILE A 409 -10.20 16.84 -5.41
C ILE A 409 -9.10 15.83 -5.04
N SER A 410 -8.86 15.64 -3.76
CA SER A 410 -7.96 14.59 -3.26
C SER A 410 -8.55 13.19 -3.44
N ASN A 411 -7.75 12.17 -3.15
CA ASN A 411 -8.27 10.83 -2.85
C ASN A 411 -8.98 10.81 -1.50
N MET A 412 -9.30 9.59 -1.01
CA MET A 412 -9.54 9.40 0.40
C MET A 412 -8.39 10.01 1.20
N ALA A 413 -8.71 10.84 2.19
CA ALA A 413 -7.71 11.48 3.04
C ALA A 413 -7.95 11.08 4.50
N ILE A 414 -6.86 11.00 5.27
CA ILE A 414 -6.93 10.71 6.70
C ILE A 414 -6.40 11.91 7.46
N ILE A 415 -7.19 12.39 8.42
CA ILE A 415 -6.70 13.31 9.46
C ILE A 415 -6.36 12.48 10.68
N ASP A 416 -5.08 12.46 11.03
CA ASP A 416 -4.53 11.84 12.22
C ASP A 416 -4.27 12.90 13.30
N VAL A 417 -5.09 12.91 14.34
CA VAL A 417 -4.96 13.81 15.49
C VAL A 417 -4.32 13.05 16.65
N LYS A 418 -3.08 13.41 16.98
CA LYS A 418 -2.42 12.93 18.21
C LYS A 418 -3.01 13.64 19.42
N MET A 419 -3.41 12.91 20.46
CA MET A 419 -3.87 13.50 21.72
C MET A 419 -2.69 14.07 22.52
N LEU A 420 -2.94 15.16 23.24
CA LEU A 420 -2.01 15.66 24.26
C LEU A 420 -1.83 14.59 25.36
N SER A 421 -0.67 14.59 25.99
CA SER A 421 -0.41 13.69 27.12
C SER A 421 -1.43 13.95 28.25
N GLY A 422 -2.13 12.90 28.68
CA GLY A 422 -3.16 12.97 29.72
C GLY A 422 -4.55 13.43 29.24
N PHE A 423 -4.75 13.63 27.94
CA PHE A 423 -6.05 13.98 27.37
C PHE A 423 -6.65 12.82 26.57
N VAL A 424 -7.97 12.69 26.64
CA VAL A 424 -8.76 11.70 25.89
C VAL A 424 -9.89 12.40 25.12
N PRO A 425 -10.28 11.90 23.94
CA PRO A 425 -11.40 12.45 23.18
C PRO A 425 -12.74 12.09 23.82
N VAL A 426 -13.65 13.04 23.87
CA VAL A 426 -15.01 12.82 24.39
C VAL A 426 -15.84 12.07 23.35
N SER A 427 -16.21 10.82 23.63
CA SER A 427 -16.85 9.93 22.64
C SER A 427 -18.15 10.48 22.05
N SER A 428 -18.98 11.16 22.85
CA SER A 428 -20.23 11.76 22.39
C SER A 428 -20.04 12.92 21.41
N SER A 429 -18.86 13.55 21.41
CA SER A 429 -18.51 14.63 20.48
C SER A 429 -18.10 14.05 19.13
N LEU A 430 -17.32 12.96 19.12
CA LEU A 430 -16.89 12.26 17.91
C LEU A 430 -18.09 11.75 17.09
N GLN A 431 -19.13 11.24 17.75
CA GLN A 431 -20.35 10.76 17.09
C GLN A 431 -21.16 11.87 16.41
N LYS A 432 -20.96 13.14 16.79
CA LYS A 432 -21.66 14.29 16.20
C LYS A 432 -20.94 14.86 14.98
N VAL A 433 -19.70 14.46 14.74
CA VAL A 433 -18.91 14.91 13.60
C VAL A 433 -19.59 14.45 12.31
N ARG A 434 -19.89 15.41 11.42
CA ARG A 434 -20.46 15.16 10.09
C ARG A 434 -19.39 15.27 9.03
N ASN A 435 -19.70 14.81 7.81
CA ASN A 435 -18.79 14.83 6.66
C ASN A 435 -17.51 14.00 6.83
N VAL A 436 -17.58 12.97 7.69
CA VAL A 436 -16.53 11.97 7.90
C VAL A 436 -17.15 10.59 7.67
N MET A 437 -16.43 9.72 6.96
CA MET A 437 -16.90 8.36 6.66
C MET A 437 -16.81 7.45 7.89
N GLN A 438 -15.71 7.57 8.63
CA GLN A 438 -15.44 6.79 9.82
C GLN A 438 -14.54 7.58 10.78
N VAL A 439 -14.76 7.38 12.08
CA VAL A 439 -13.88 7.86 13.14
C VAL A 439 -13.33 6.65 13.87
N GLU A 440 -12.03 6.58 14.05
CA GLU A 440 -11.35 5.53 14.80
C GLU A 440 -10.48 6.14 15.89
N THR A 441 -10.50 5.54 17.09
CA THR A 441 -9.62 5.93 18.19
C THR A 441 -8.64 4.81 18.46
N LYS A 442 -7.34 5.07 18.32
CA LYS A 442 -6.28 4.07 18.42
C LYS A 442 -5.05 4.65 19.12
N GLN A 443 -4.60 4.03 20.20
CA GLN A 443 -3.31 4.33 20.84
C GLN A 443 -3.03 5.84 21.05
N ASN A 444 -3.98 6.59 21.62
CA ASN A 444 -3.93 8.05 21.82
C ASN A 444 -4.01 8.90 20.54
N HIS A 445 -4.47 8.34 19.44
CA HIS A 445 -4.77 9.04 18.21
C HIS A 445 -6.26 8.94 17.88
N VAL A 446 -6.79 9.98 17.25
CA VAL A 446 -8.11 9.99 16.63
C VAL A 446 -7.93 10.15 15.12
N LEU A 447 -8.39 9.16 14.37
CA LEU A 447 -8.30 9.11 12.92
C LEU A 447 -9.68 9.45 12.32
N PHE A 448 -9.73 10.46 11.45
CA PHE A 448 -10.91 10.81 10.67
C PHE A 448 -10.70 10.42 9.22
N TYR A 449 -11.56 9.55 8.70
CA TYR A 449 -11.54 9.10 7.31
C TYR A 449 -12.45 9.99 6.46
N LEU A 450 -11.86 10.73 5.53
CA LEU A 450 -12.58 11.63 4.62
C LEU A 450 -12.67 10.99 3.24
N GLU A 451 -13.86 11.05 2.63
CA GLU A 451 -14.10 10.50 1.30
C GLU A 451 -13.22 11.16 0.23
N SER A 452 -13.12 12.49 0.31
CA SER A 452 -12.22 13.34 -0.47
C SER A 452 -12.22 14.73 0.15
N VAL A 453 -11.18 15.51 -0.12
CA VAL A 453 -11.08 16.93 0.23
C VAL A 453 -10.99 17.72 -1.05
N SER A 454 -11.79 18.78 -1.16
CA SER A 454 -11.78 19.67 -2.32
C SER A 454 -11.07 20.98 -1.99
N TRP A 455 -11.03 21.93 -2.94
CA TRP A 455 -10.55 23.28 -2.65
C TRP A 455 -11.40 24.03 -1.61
N THR A 456 -12.65 23.61 -1.36
CA THR A 456 -13.48 24.23 -0.33
C THR A 456 -13.07 23.74 1.05
N THR A 457 -12.94 24.68 1.98
CA THR A 457 -12.54 24.37 3.36
C THR A 457 -13.61 23.52 4.04
N LEU A 458 -13.20 22.32 4.46
CA LEU A 458 -13.95 21.46 5.34
C LEU A 458 -13.54 21.74 6.79
N SER A 459 -14.51 22.05 7.64
CA SER A 459 -14.26 22.31 9.06
C SER A 459 -15.19 21.50 9.94
N PHE A 460 -14.64 20.94 11.02
CA PHE A 460 -15.39 20.28 12.08
C PHE A 460 -14.62 20.33 13.40
N SER A 461 -15.31 20.10 14.50
CA SER A 461 -14.70 20.09 15.83
C SER A 461 -15.15 18.90 16.67
N PHE A 462 -14.33 18.57 17.65
CA PHE A 462 -14.65 17.58 18.68
C PHE A 462 -14.00 17.98 20.00
N SER A 463 -14.56 17.49 21.11
CA SER A 463 -14.10 17.85 22.45
C SER A 463 -13.09 16.85 22.98
N VAL A 464 -12.11 17.34 23.72
CA VAL A 464 -11.17 16.54 24.51
C VAL A 464 -11.26 16.94 25.97
N GLU A 465 -11.01 15.97 26.85
CA GLU A 465 -10.99 16.20 28.30
C GLU A 465 -9.75 15.58 28.92
N GLN A 466 -9.29 16.18 30.01
CA GLN A 466 -8.14 15.72 30.76
C GLN A 466 -8.54 14.53 31.64
N GLU A 467 -7.89 13.39 31.42
CA GLU A 467 -8.03 12.18 32.23
C GLU A 467 -6.91 12.07 33.27
N LEU A 468 -5.69 12.49 32.91
CA LEU A 468 -4.52 12.44 33.78
C LEU A 468 -3.85 13.82 33.89
N PRO A 469 -3.39 14.22 35.09
CA PRO A 469 -2.71 15.48 35.30
C PRO A 469 -1.31 15.39 34.70
N VAL A 470 -0.95 16.34 33.85
CA VAL A 470 0.36 16.42 33.21
C VAL A 470 0.83 17.88 33.23
N SER A 471 2.02 18.10 33.77
CA SER A 471 2.68 19.41 33.79
C SER A 471 3.54 19.60 32.54
N ASN A 472 3.76 20.86 32.11
CA ASN A 472 4.60 21.21 30.95
C ASN A 472 4.21 20.47 29.66
N ILE A 473 2.91 20.43 29.38
CA ILE A 473 2.36 19.76 28.18
C ILE A 473 2.96 20.39 26.92
N LYS A 474 3.61 19.55 26.11
CA LYS A 474 4.12 19.95 24.79
C LYS A 474 3.00 19.93 23.75
N PRO A 475 3.12 20.72 22.67
CA PRO A 475 2.15 20.70 21.57
C PRO A 475 1.99 19.29 21.00
N ALA A 476 0.80 18.97 20.53
CA ALA A 476 0.54 17.74 19.79
C ALA A 476 0.35 18.06 18.30
N SER A 477 0.80 17.13 17.46
CA SER A 477 0.71 17.24 16.01
C SER A 477 -0.63 16.72 15.49
N VAL A 478 -1.11 17.37 14.44
CA VAL A 478 -2.19 16.89 13.57
C VAL A 478 -1.62 16.77 12.16
N LEU A 479 -1.81 15.61 11.56
CA LEU A 479 -1.34 15.31 10.21
C LEU A 479 -2.57 15.02 9.34
N ILE A 480 -2.66 15.65 8.18
CA ILE A 480 -3.54 15.19 7.10
C ILE A 480 -2.70 14.66 5.96
N TYR A 481 -3.11 13.55 5.36
CA TYR A 481 -2.45 12.98 4.19
C TYR A 481 -3.44 12.28 3.26
N ASP A 482 -3.09 12.26 1.98
CA ASP A 482 -3.77 11.43 0.98
C ASP A 482 -3.42 9.96 1.22
N TYR A 483 -4.43 9.10 1.26
CA TYR A 483 -4.28 7.68 1.62
C TYR A 483 -3.46 6.87 0.61
N TYR A 484 -3.44 7.27 -0.67
CA TYR A 484 -2.72 6.55 -1.73
C TYR A 484 -1.43 7.25 -2.15
N GLU A 485 -1.36 8.57 -1.99
CA GLU A 485 -0.16 9.38 -2.25
C GLU A 485 0.23 10.15 -0.98
N THR A 486 0.83 9.46 0.00
CA THR A 486 1.19 10.04 1.31
C THR A 486 2.15 11.24 1.24
N ASP A 487 2.79 11.46 0.09
CA ASP A 487 3.63 12.62 -0.20
C ASP A 487 2.80 13.92 -0.38
N GLU A 488 1.47 13.80 -0.56
CA GLU A 488 0.53 14.89 -0.37
C GLU A 488 0.03 14.87 1.08
N ASN A 489 0.62 15.71 1.92
CA ASN A 489 0.31 15.86 3.34
C ASN A 489 0.40 17.32 3.83
N ALA A 490 -0.20 17.59 4.99
CA ALA A 490 0.03 18.81 5.74
C ALA A 490 0.06 18.52 7.24
N VAL A 491 0.90 19.26 7.97
CA VAL A 491 1.04 19.14 9.42
C VAL A 491 0.71 20.47 10.09
N ALA A 492 0.02 20.39 11.21
CA ALA A 492 -0.21 21.50 12.12
C ALA A 492 0.00 21.03 13.57
N GLU A 493 0.18 21.97 14.49
CA GLU A 493 0.24 21.68 15.92
C GLU A 493 -0.91 22.38 16.65
N TYR A 494 -1.32 21.81 17.78
CA TYR A 494 -2.23 22.46 18.71
C TYR A 494 -1.73 22.34 20.15
N LYS A 495 -2.16 23.29 20.98
CA LYS A 495 -1.77 23.40 22.39
C LYS A 495 -3.02 23.51 23.26
N SER A 496 -2.92 23.01 24.49
CA SER A 496 -3.93 23.28 25.50
C SER A 496 -3.90 24.75 25.91
N LEU A 497 -5.07 25.38 25.99
CA LEU A 497 -5.22 26.76 26.48
C LEU A 497 -5.15 26.84 28.01
N CYS A 498 -5.15 25.71 28.72
CA CYS A 498 -5.21 25.68 30.19
C CYS A 498 -3.85 25.68 30.90
N ASN A 499 -2.73 25.76 30.17
CA ASN A 499 -1.37 25.70 30.73
C ASN A 499 -0.52 26.96 30.49
N GLU A 500 -1.12 28.11 30.16
CA GLU A 500 -0.40 29.39 30.15
C GLU A 500 -0.34 30.01 31.55
N ALA A 501 0.55 29.48 32.39
CA ALA A 501 1.02 30.13 33.61
C ALA A 501 2.47 29.69 33.85
N ALA A 502 3.50 30.51 33.99
CA ALA A 502 3.74 31.95 33.91
C ALA A 502 5.18 32.12 33.31
N PRO A 503 5.60 33.28 32.77
CA PRO A 503 6.99 33.44 32.35
C PRO A 503 7.91 33.27 33.56
N GLU A 504 8.93 32.42 33.41
CA GLU A 504 10.03 32.30 34.39
C GLU A 504 10.66 33.69 34.54
N SER A 505 10.41 34.34 35.67
CA SER A 505 11.16 35.51 36.12
C SER A 505 12.58 35.05 36.41
N ILE A 506 13.51 35.55 35.59
CA ILE A 506 14.98 35.41 35.68
C ILE A 506 15.48 35.75 37.08
#